data_AF-A0AA90Q3X8-F1
#
_entry.id   AF-A0AA90Q3X8-F1
#
_cell.length_a   1.000
_cell.length_b   1.000
_cell.length_c   1.000
_cell.angle_alpha   90.00
_cell.angle_beta   90.00
_cell.angle_gamma   90.00
#
_symmetry.space_group_name_H-M   'P 1'
#
loop_
_entity.id
_entity.type
_entity.pdbx_description
1 polymer ?
#
loop_
_entity_poly.entity_id
_entity_poly.type
_entity_poly.pdbx_seq_one_letter_code
_entity_poly.pdbx_strand_id
1 'polypeptide(L)'
;MTATANRIATGKAPPRRTRAGGFTYLGLIILVTVIGLVGAASLKVGSLMQRAAAEEELLDIGAAFSDALRSYAAATPQGQPQQPPSLQELLKDPRFPNPRRHLRKIFVDPITGKAEWGIMYISDKQGVLGVYSLSDAPPLKIGNFDARFLNMENKSKLSDWKFTLSSQTLLLPQEPSAAPGQNQAPPLFPPAAPPPEGAMKPPEEPAAAMPPPAEAPEPDAAAPPEPPVSEARPEEPPAAEDPASRSTQDQDTDKDKDKAEAEEEERRRDERQRDEGRRNEPRRER
;
A
#
# COMPACT_ATOMS: atom_id res chain seq x y z
N MET A 1 91.80 -73.32 26.40
CA MET A 1 90.37 -73.15 26.75
C MET A 1 90.24 -71.81 27.48
N THR A 2 90.17 -70.67 26.79
CA THR A 2 88.96 -69.94 26.33
C THR A 2 87.93 -69.66 27.42
N ALA A 3 87.82 -68.38 27.81
CA ALA A 3 86.54 -67.73 28.07
C ALA A 3 86.70 -66.22 27.91
N THR A 4 86.30 -65.73 26.74
CA THR A 4 86.28 -64.33 26.29
C THR A 4 85.06 -63.62 26.88
N ALA A 5 85.28 -62.46 27.48
CA ALA A 5 84.22 -61.52 27.84
C ALA A 5 83.68 -60.83 26.57
N ASN A 6 82.36 -60.79 26.39
CA ASN A 6 81.73 -59.98 25.34
C ASN A 6 80.74 -58.98 25.97
N ARG A 7 80.95 -57.71 25.64
CA ARG A 7 80.22 -56.55 26.16
C ARG A 7 78.96 -56.27 25.32
N ILE A 8 78.00 -55.72 26.04
CA ILE A 8 76.69 -55.19 25.65
C ILE A 8 76.77 -54.18 24.49
N ALA A 9 75.87 -54.25 23.50
CA ALA A 9 75.25 -53.06 22.88
C ALA A 9 74.00 -53.38 22.04
N THR A 10 72.88 -52.80 22.49
CA THR A 10 71.84 -52.11 21.70
C THR A 10 70.99 -52.91 20.69
N GLY A 11 69.91 -53.50 21.20
CA GLY A 11 68.69 -53.69 20.42
C GLY A 11 68.00 -52.34 20.20
N LYS A 12 68.00 -51.84 18.96
CA LYS A 12 67.29 -50.61 18.55
C LYS A 12 65.78 -50.88 18.58
N ALA A 13 65.07 -50.28 19.53
CA ALA A 13 63.62 -50.38 19.61
C ALA A 13 62.94 -49.81 18.34
N PRO A 14 61.86 -50.40 17.83
CA PRO A 14 61.14 -49.87 16.68
C PRO A 14 60.52 -48.50 17.04
N PRO A 15 60.47 -47.53 16.11
CA PRO A 15 59.83 -46.26 16.38
C PRO A 15 58.35 -46.50 16.70
N ARG A 16 57.95 -46.13 17.93
CA ARG A 16 56.53 -46.05 18.29
C ARG A 16 55.89 -45.02 17.36
N ARG A 17 54.95 -45.47 16.51
CA ARG A 17 54.10 -44.58 15.73
C ARG A 17 53.25 -43.79 16.72
N THR A 18 53.67 -42.58 17.05
CA THR A 18 52.81 -41.60 17.71
C THR A 18 51.66 -41.31 16.76
N ARG A 19 50.45 -41.77 17.10
CA ARG A 19 49.23 -41.35 16.39
C ARG A 19 49.10 -39.84 16.58
N ALA A 20 49.44 -39.09 15.54
CA ALA A 20 49.32 -37.65 15.54
C ALA A 20 47.83 -37.24 15.46
N GLY A 21 47.41 -36.52 16.50
CA GLY A 21 46.28 -35.58 16.62
C GLY A 21 45.02 -35.75 15.77
N GLY A 22 43.99 -36.42 16.33
CA GLY A 22 42.60 -36.36 15.84
C GLY A 22 41.79 -35.15 16.34
N PHE A 23 42.40 -34.22 17.08
CA PHE A 23 41.70 -33.09 17.70
C PHE A 23 41.41 -31.94 16.73
N THR A 24 42.26 -31.72 15.72
CA THR A 24 42.06 -30.65 14.72
C THR A 24 40.80 -30.87 13.89
N TYR A 25 40.51 -32.12 13.52
CA TYR A 25 39.28 -32.49 12.82
C TYR A 25 38.04 -32.25 13.69
N LEU A 26 38.12 -32.60 14.99
CA LEU A 26 37.03 -32.34 15.94
C LEU A 26 36.80 -30.83 16.12
N GLY A 27 37.87 -30.04 16.26
CA GLY A 27 37.80 -28.59 16.31
C GLY A 27 37.22 -27.98 15.03
N LEU A 28 37.56 -28.51 13.86
CA LEU A 28 37.02 -28.06 12.57
C LEU A 28 35.53 -28.38 12.45
N ILE A 29 35.09 -29.58 12.82
CA ILE A 29 33.66 -29.92 12.83
C ILE A 29 32.90 -28.99 13.78
N ILE A 30 33.41 -28.78 15.00
CA ILE A 30 32.77 -27.88 15.97
C ILE A 30 32.68 -26.46 15.41
N LEU A 31 33.77 -25.94 14.82
CA LEU A 31 33.80 -24.60 14.22
C LEU A 31 32.76 -24.46 13.11
N VAL A 32 32.72 -25.40 12.16
CA VAL A 32 31.75 -25.40 11.05
C VAL A 32 30.32 -25.52 11.58
N THR A 33 30.10 -26.34 12.61
CA THR A 33 28.79 -26.51 13.24
C THR A 33 28.32 -25.21 13.92
N VAL A 34 29.21 -24.51 14.63
CA VAL A 34 28.90 -23.22 15.27
C VAL A 34 28.58 -22.15 14.22
N ILE A 35 29.38 -22.05 13.15
CA ILE A 35 29.12 -21.10 12.06
C ILE A 35 27.77 -21.42 11.38
N GLY A 36 27.49 -22.69 11.11
CA GLY A 36 26.21 -23.12 10.53
C GLY A 36 25.01 -22.77 11.42
N LEU A 37 25.14 -22.95 12.74
CA LEU A 37 24.08 -22.66 13.70
C LEU A 37 23.81 -21.15 13.82
N VAL A 38 24.87 -20.33 13.89
CA VAL A 38 24.75 -18.87 13.93
C VAL A 38 24.16 -18.32 12.62
N GLY A 39 24.60 -18.85 11.48
CA GLY A 39 24.06 -18.48 10.16
C GLY A 39 22.56 -18.78 10.04
N ALA A 40 22.12 -19.96 10.49
CA ALA A 40 20.71 -20.36 10.42
C ALA A 40 19.78 -19.49 11.27
N ALA A 41 20.24 -18.97 12.42
CA ALA A 41 19.45 -18.10 13.29
C ALA A 41 19.16 -16.73 12.64
N SER A 42 20.11 -16.21 11.86
CA SER A 42 20.03 -14.86 11.26
C SER A 42 18.95 -14.74 10.19
N LEU A 43 18.65 -15.83 9.47
CA LEU A 43 17.68 -15.83 8.37
C LEU A 43 16.23 -15.55 8.81
N LYS A 44 15.86 -15.90 10.06
CA LYS A 44 14.48 -15.72 10.55
C LYS A 44 14.11 -14.28 10.86
N VAL A 45 15.10 -13.41 11.14
CA VAL A 45 14.86 -12.00 11.46
C VAL A 45 14.46 -11.22 10.20
N GLY A 46 14.98 -11.61 9.03
CA GLY A 46 14.73 -10.92 7.77
C GLY A 46 13.26 -10.90 7.35
N SER A 47 12.51 -12.00 7.54
CA SER A 47 11.11 -12.08 7.13
C SER A 47 10.19 -11.19 7.97
N LEU A 48 10.49 -11.04 9.27
CA LEU A 48 9.74 -10.13 10.15
C LEU A 48 10.00 -8.68 9.79
N MET A 49 11.25 -8.32 9.51
CA MET A 49 11.61 -6.97 9.07
C MET A 49 10.94 -6.62 7.73
N GLN A 50 10.96 -7.55 6.77
CA GLN A 50 10.30 -7.35 5.48
C GLN A 50 8.78 -7.17 5.63
N ARG A 51 8.15 -7.95 6.52
CA ARG A 51 6.72 -7.82 6.80
C ARG A 51 6.39 -6.48 7.47
N ALA A 52 7.20 -6.04 8.42
CA ALA A 52 7.03 -4.73 9.06
C ALA A 52 7.15 -3.60 8.04
N ALA A 53 8.13 -3.66 7.14
CA ALA A 53 8.29 -2.69 6.06
C ALA A 53 7.10 -2.69 5.09
N ALA A 54 6.57 -3.86 4.74
CA ALA A 54 5.38 -3.95 3.89
C ALA A 54 4.12 -3.39 4.57
N GLU A 55 3.97 -3.56 5.89
CA GLU A 55 2.88 -2.94 6.65
C GLU A 55 3.02 -1.42 6.77
N GLU A 56 4.24 -0.91 6.92
CA GLU A 56 4.52 0.53 6.89
C GLU A 56 4.20 1.12 5.51
N GLU A 57 4.66 0.49 4.44
CA GLU A 57 4.33 0.88 3.07
C GLU A 57 2.81 0.85 2.81
N LEU A 58 2.09 -0.12 3.39
CA LEU A 58 0.63 -0.19 3.32
C LEU A 58 -0.02 1.04 3.97
N LEU A 59 0.50 1.51 5.09
CA LEU A 59 0.00 2.73 5.77
C LEU A 59 0.30 3.99 4.96
N ASP A 60 1.47 4.07 4.33
CA ASP A 60 1.85 5.20 3.45
C ASP A 60 0.98 5.25 2.20
N ILE A 61 0.75 4.10 1.55
CA ILE A 61 -0.16 3.98 0.42
C ILE A 61 -1.58 4.34 0.85
N GLY A 62 -2.01 3.85 2.02
CA GLY A 62 -3.29 4.18 2.62
C GLY A 62 -3.46 5.68 2.86
N ALA A 63 -2.40 6.36 3.35
CA ALA A 63 -2.38 7.80 3.51
C ALA A 63 -2.56 8.51 2.16
N ALA A 64 -1.86 8.06 1.11
CA ALA A 64 -2.00 8.61 -0.23
C ALA A 64 -3.42 8.47 -0.79
N PHE A 65 -4.11 7.34 -0.53
CA PHE A 65 -5.51 7.16 -0.89
C PHE A 65 -6.44 8.09 -0.10
N SER A 66 -6.28 8.18 1.23
CA SER A 66 -7.05 9.09 2.08
C SER A 66 -6.89 10.55 1.65
N ASP A 67 -5.66 10.97 1.35
CA ASP A 67 -5.34 12.32 0.90
C ASP A 67 -5.90 12.59 -0.50
N ALA A 68 -5.88 11.61 -1.40
CA ALA A 68 -6.50 11.71 -2.72
C ALA A 68 -8.03 11.86 -2.62
N LEU A 69 -8.69 11.06 -1.77
CA LEU A 69 -10.13 11.18 -1.51
C LEU A 69 -10.48 12.55 -0.93
N ARG A 70 -9.67 13.04 0.03
CA ARG A 70 -9.83 14.39 0.61
C ARG A 70 -9.67 15.48 -0.44
N SER A 71 -8.65 15.37 -1.29
CA SER A 71 -8.38 16.32 -2.37
C SER A 71 -9.52 16.34 -3.39
N TYR A 72 -10.09 15.19 -3.74
CA TYR A 72 -11.24 15.06 -4.64
C TYR A 72 -12.49 15.71 -4.03
N ALA A 73 -12.79 15.43 -2.75
CA ALA A 73 -13.91 16.06 -2.05
C ALA A 73 -13.75 17.59 -1.96
N ALA A 74 -12.54 18.08 -1.68
CA ALA A 74 -12.25 19.51 -1.61
C ALA A 74 -12.32 20.22 -2.97
N ALA A 75 -12.05 19.51 -4.07
CA ALA A 75 -12.17 20.04 -5.42
C ALA A 75 -13.62 20.05 -5.92
N THR A 76 -14.54 19.32 -5.27
CA THR A 76 -15.92 19.16 -5.74
C THR A 76 -16.71 20.48 -5.61
N PRO A 77 -17.28 21.02 -6.71
CA PRO A 77 -18.18 22.16 -6.65
C PRO A 77 -19.45 21.86 -5.84
N GLN A 78 -20.05 22.88 -5.21
CA GLN A 78 -21.31 22.68 -4.49
C GLN A 78 -22.41 22.11 -5.40
N GLY A 79 -23.17 21.14 -4.87
CA GLY A 79 -24.25 20.44 -5.59
C GLY A 79 -23.84 19.16 -6.31
N GLN A 80 -22.54 18.81 -6.33
CA GLN A 80 -22.05 17.52 -6.85
C GLN A 80 -21.64 16.56 -5.71
N PRO A 81 -21.65 15.23 -5.96
CA PRO A 81 -21.25 14.26 -4.94
C PRO A 81 -19.76 14.40 -4.61
N GLN A 82 -19.43 14.54 -3.33
CA GLN A 82 -18.04 14.76 -2.87
C GLN A 82 -17.14 13.54 -3.04
N GLN A 83 -17.72 12.36 -3.20
CA GLN A 83 -17.00 11.11 -3.30
C GLN A 83 -16.94 10.65 -4.76
N PRO A 84 -15.78 10.13 -5.21
CA PRO A 84 -15.66 9.60 -6.56
C PRO A 84 -16.47 8.30 -6.66
N PRO A 85 -17.15 8.01 -7.77
CA PRO A 85 -17.86 6.74 -7.99
C PRO A 85 -16.90 5.55 -8.16
N SER A 86 -15.64 5.78 -8.57
CA SER A 86 -14.63 4.73 -8.71
C SER A 86 -13.22 5.23 -8.38
N LEU A 87 -12.28 4.32 -8.10
CA LEU A 87 -10.88 4.66 -7.85
C LEU A 87 -10.19 5.27 -9.09
N GLN A 88 -10.66 4.93 -10.29
CA GLN A 88 -10.13 5.47 -11.54
C GLN A 88 -10.34 6.98 -11.64
N GLU A 89 -11.40 7.52 -11.05
CA GLU A 89 -11.63 8.98 -11.04
C GLU A 89 -10.63 9.73 -10.15
N LEU A 90 -9.97 9.07 -9.19
CA LEU A 90 -8.87 9.67 -8.46
C LEU A 90 -7.64 9.91 -9.35
N LEU A 91 -7.46 9.11 -10.41
CA LEU A 91 -6.38 9.31 -11.38
C LEU A 91 -6.70 10.43 -12.37
N LYS A 92 -7.96 10.54 -12.77
CA LYS A 92 -8.42 11.53 -13.75
C LYS A 92 -9.83 11.95 -13.41
N ASP A 93 -9.97 13.13 -12.82
CA ASP A 93 -11.27 13.71 -12.51
C ASP A 93 -11.93 14.23 -13.80
N PRO A 94 -13.11 13.68 -14.20
CA PRO A 94 -13.82 14.09 -15.41
C PRO A 94 -14.59 15.41 -15.27
N ARG A 95 -14.71 15.97 -14.06
CA ARG A 95 -15.51 17.18 -13.79
C ARG A 95 -14.84 18.46 -14.28
N PHE A 96 -13.53 18.40 -14.48
CA PHE A 96 -12.74 19.53 -14.94
C PHE A 96 -12.36 19.37 -16.42
N PRO A 97 -12.41 20.45 -17.22
CA PRO A 97 -12.00 20.40 -18.63
C PRO A 97 -10.49 20.11 -18.79
N ASN A 98 -9.68 20.45 -17.79
CA ASN A 98 -8.26 20.09 -17.72
C ASN A 98 -8.10 18.87 -16.79
N PRO A 99 -7.38 17.80 -17.18
CA PRO A 99 -7.21 16.62 -16.34
C PRO A 99 -6.61 16.96 -14.98
N ARG A 100 -7.43 16.83 -13.93
CA ARG A 100 -6.98 16.98 -12.54
C ARG A 100 -6.76 15.60 -11.94
N ARG A 101 -5.57 15.39 -11.36
CA ARG A 101 -5.16 14.10 -10.79
C ARG A 101 -4.99 14.23 -9.29
N HIS A 102 -5.75 13.45 -8.53
CA HIS A 102 -5.68 13.41 -7.07
C HIS A 102 -4.76 12.29 -6.56
N LEU A 103 -4.61 11.22 -7.34
CA LEU A 103 -3.75 10.08 -7.06
C LEU A 103 -2.81 9.81 -8.24
N ARG A 104 -1.52 9.58 -7.99
CA ARG A 104 -0.52 9.43 -9.06
C ARG A 104 -0.74 8.17 -9.91
N LYS A 105 -1.08 7.06 -9.25
CA LYS A 105 -1.33 5.73 -9.83
C LYS A 105 -2.14 4.89 -8.84
N ILE A 106 -2.80 3.84 -9.30
CA ILE A 106 -3.29 2.81 -8.39
C ILE A 106 -2.07 2.05 -7.87
N PHE A 107 -1.84 2.10 -6.56
CA PHE A 107 -0.73 1.42 -5.93
C PHE A 107 -0.97 -0.09 -5.89
N VAL A 108 0.12 -0.85 -5.84
CA VAL A 108 0.08 -2.29 -5.59
C VAL A 108 0.03 -2.47 -4.08
N ASP A 109 -0.84 -3.34 -3.59
CA ASP A 109 -0.85 -3.73 -2.19
C ASP A 109 0.44 -4.50 -1.87
N PRO A 110 1.29 -4.02 -0.96
CA PRO A 110 2.60 -4.62 -0.66
C PRO A 110 2.50 -5.99 0.01
N ILE A 111 1.32 -6.35 0.54
CA ILE A 111 1.07 -7.63 1.21
C ILE A 111 0.57 -8.68 0.23
N THR A 112 -0.35 -8.32 -0.67
CA THR A 112 -0.90 -9.26 -1.67
C THR A 112 -0.10 -9.26 -2.98
N GLY A 113 0.69 -8.23 -3.25
CA GLY A 113 1.44 -8.03 -4.48
C GLY A 113 0.56 -7.68 -5.69
N LYS A 114 -0.71 -7.31 -5.47
CA LYS A 114 -1.68 -7.00 -6.53
C LYS A 114 -2.18 -5.56 -6.43
N ALA A 115 -2.51 -4.95 -7.57
CA ALA A 115 -3.18 -3.63 -7.60
C ALA A 115 -4.70 -3.75 -7.39
N GLU A 116 -5.14 -4.74 -6.61
CA GLU A 116 -6.54 -5.03 -6.31
C GLU A 116 -6.84 -4.60 -4.88
N TRP A 117 -7.77 -3.65 -4.74
CA TRP A 117 -8.14 -3.08 -3.44
C TRP A 117 -9.59 -3.36 -3.12
N GLY A 118 -9.87 -3.62 -1.84
CA GLY A 118 -11.23 -3.58 -1.32
C GLY A 118 -11.73 -2.15 -1.31
N ILE A 119 -12.96 -1.93 -1.78
CA ILE A 119 -13.57 -0.60 -1.88
C ILE A 119 -14.75 -0.54 -0.92
N MET A 120 -14.81 0.53 -0.12
CA MET A 120 -15.97 0.87 0.69
C MET A 120 -16.79 1.93 -0.02
N TYR A 121 -18.08 1.68 -0.20
CA TYR A 121 -19.01 2.62 -0.82
C TYR A 121 -19.97 3.22 0.21
N ILE A 122 -20.49 4.41 -0.05
CA ILE A 122 -21.50 5.07 0.80
C ILE A 122 -22.87 4.41 0.67
N SER A 123 -23.22 4.01 -0.55
CA SER A 123 -24.43 3.28 -0.90
C SER A 123 -24.07 2.13 -1.84
N ASP A 124 -25.01 1.27 -2.22
CA ASP A 124 -24.84 0.06 -3.07
C ASP A 124 -24.02 0.28 -4.36
N LYS A 125 -22.70 0.50 -4.22
CA LYS A 125 -21.69 0.81 -5.25
C LYS A 125 -21.63 2.26 -5.74
N GLN A 126 -22.06 3.24 -4.93
CA GLN A 126 -21.91 4.66 -5.26
C GLN A 126 -21.11 5.39 -4.18
N GLY A 127 -20.16 6.22 -4.64
CA GLY A 127 -19.31 7.05 -3.80
C GLY A 127 -18.32 6.23 -2.97
N VAL A 128 -17.07 6.16 -3.42
CA VAL A 128 -15.96 5.54 -2.68
C VAL A 128 -15.68 6.35 -1.42
N LEU A 129 -15.93 5.72 -0.28
CA LEU A 129 -15.67 6.26 1.06
C LEU A 129 -14.24 6.01 1.51
N GLY A 130 -13.67 4.88 1.06
CA GLY A 130 -12.34 4.45 1.42
C GLY A 130 -11.94 3.14 0.76
N VAL A 131 -10.72 2.72 1.04
CA VAL A 131 -10.12 1.49 0.53
C VAL A 131 -9.54 0.65 1.67
N TYR A 132 -9.37 -0.64 1.44
CA TYR A 132 -8.71 -1.56 2.37
C TYR A 132 -7.98 -2.66 1.60
N SER A 133 -6.96 -3.27 2.22
CA SER A 133 -6.25 -4.41 1.64
C SER A 133 -7.14 -5.65 1.63
N LEU A 134 -6.98 -6.52 0.62
CA LEU A 134 -7.70 -7.80 0.55
C LEU A 134 -7.03 -8.92 1.38
N SER A 135 -5.96 -8.61 2.11
CA SER A 135 -5.24 -9.59 2.91
C SER A 135 -5.90 -9.87 4.26
N ASP A 136 -6.12 -11.15 4.58
CA ASP A 136 -6.56 -11.62 5.90
C ASP A 136 -5.40 -11.84 6.89
N ALA A 137 -4.17 -11.45 6.53
CA ALA A 137 -3.03 -11.63 7.41
C ALA A 137 -3.17 -10.78 8.69
N PRO A 138 -2.69 -11.28 9.85
CA PRO A 138 -2.74 -10.52 11.09
C PRO A 138 -1.74 -9.35 11.06
N PRO A 139 -2.10 -8.14 11.50
CA PRO A 139 -1.16 -7.03 11.52
C PRO A 139 -0.09 -7.22 12.60
N LEU A 140 1.12 -6.75 12.34
CA LEU A 140 2.17 -6.57 13.35
C LEU A 140 1.93 -5.30 14.17
N LYS A 141 1.42 -4.24 13.55
CA LYS A 141 1.08 -2.99 14.25
C LYS A 141 -0.31 -3.06 14.85
N ILE A 142 -0.41 -3.00 16.17
CA ILE A 142 -1.71 -3.11 16.88
C ILE A 142 -2.18 -1.73 17.40
N GLY A 143 -1.27 -0.78 17.59
CA GLY A 143 -1.57 0.56 18.11
C GLY A 143 -0.52 1.61 17.76
N ASN A 144 -0.62 2.77 18.42
CA ASN A 144 0.20 3.95 18.14
C ASN A 144 0.09 4.38 16.67
N PHE A 145 -1.15 4.41 16.17
CA PHE A 145 -1.47 4.93 14.85
C PHE A 145 -1.61 6.45 14.89
N ASP A 146 -1.37 7.10 13.76
CA ASP A 146 -1.69 8.52 13.62
C ASP A 146 -3.21 8.77 13.76
N ALA A 147 -3.59 10.00 14.07
CA ALA A 147 -4.99 10.39 14.27
C ALA A 147 -5.93 10.01 13.09
N ARG A 148 -5.39 9.98 11.87
CA ARG A 148 -6.11 9.58 10.65
C ARG A 148 -6.44 8.09 10.57
N PHE A 149 -5.84 7.28 11.43
CA PHE A 149 -5.79 5.81 11.37
C PHE A 149 -6.28 5.12 12.64
N LEU A 150 -6.85 5.86 13.58
CA LEU A 150 -7.35 5.33 14.87
C LEU A 150 -8.41 4.24 14.72
N ASN A 151 -9.16 4.23 13.62
CA ASN A 151 -10.18 3.19 13.33
C ASN A 151 -9.59 1.78 13.10
N MET A 152 -8.27 1.66 13.03
CA MET A 152 -7.53 0.42 12.73
C MET A 152 -6.83 -0.16 13.97
N GLU A 153 -6.92 0.54 15.12
CA GLU A 153 -6.34 0.09 16.37
C GLU A 153 -7.02 -1.19 16.88
N ASN A 154 -6.23 -2.12 17.42
CA ASN A 154 -6.67 -3.43 17.91
C ASN A 154 -7.43 -4.30 16.89
N LYS A 155 -7.22 -4.09 15.58
CA LYS A 155 -7.75 -4.99 14.54
C LYS A 155 -6.90 -6.25 14.42
N SER A 156 -7.55 -7.38 14.14
CA SER A 156 -6.91 -8.69 14.03
C SER A 156 -6.53 -9.07 12.59
N LYS A 157 -6.97 -8.29 11.60
CA LYS A 157 -6.72 -8.50 10.18
C LYS A 157 -6.35 -7.20 9.47
N LEU A 158 -5.52 -7.30 8.43
CA LEU A 158 -5.21 -6.19 7.54
C LEU A 158 -6.43 -5.76 6.68
N SER A 159 -7.35 -6.67 6.39
CA SER A 159 -8.60 -6.33 5.70
C SER A 159 -9.54 -5.44 6.52
N ASP A 160 -9.36 -5.39 7.84
CA ASP A 160 -10.09 -4.46 8.71
C ASP A 160 -9.48 -3.05 8.73
N TRP A 161 -8.28 -2.88 8.16
CA TRP A 161 -7.62 -1.59 8.03
C TRP A 161 -8.24 -0.78 6.89
N LYS A 162 -9.15 0.10 7.28
CA LYS A 162 -9.95 0.90 6.36
C LYS A 162 -9.38 2.31 6.26
N PHE A 163 -8.88 2.66 5.09
CA PHE A 163 -8.34 3.97 4.75
C PHE A 163 -9.45 4.87 4.20
N THR A 164 -9.98 5.75 5.03
CA THR A 164 -11.07 6.68 4.66
C THR A 164 -10.61 8.14 4.67
N LEU A 165 -11.44 9.03 4.14
CA LEU A 165 -11.18 10.48 4.08
C LEU A 165 -10.93 11.12 5.46
N SER A 166 -11.64 10.63 6.47
CA SER A 166 -11.34 10.86 7.87
C SER A 166 -11.71 9.62 8.68
N SER A 167 -10.96 9.35 9.75
CA SER A 167 -11.28 8.28 10.70
C SER A 167 -12.67 8.45 11.30
N GLN A 168 -13.12 9.71 11.49
CA GLN A 168 -14.49 10.03 11.94
C GLN A 168 -15.57 9.58 10.96
N THR A 169 -15.28 9.52 9.66
CA THR A 169 -16.26 9.06 8.66
C THR A 169 -16.68 7.61 8.87
N LEU A 170 -15.83 6.78 9.47
CA LEU A 170 -16.17 5.40 9.86
C LEU A 170 -16.89 5.30 11.21
N LEU A 171 -16.87 6.36 12.03
CA LEU A 171 -17.58 6.41 13.31
C LEU A 171 -19.06 6.84 13.17
N LEU A 172 -19.50 7.26 11.98
CA LEU A 172 -20.95 7.35 11.73
C LEU A 172 -21.55 5.95 11.89
N PRO A 173 -22.63 5.77 12.67
CA PRO A 173 -23.16 4.45 12.99
C PRO A 173 -23.51 3.66 11.72
N GLN A 174 -22.60 2.79 11.30
CA GLN A 174 -22.98 1.57 10.60
C GLN A 174 -23.74 0.75 11.63
N GLU A 175 -25.00 0.42 11.35
CA GLU A 175 -25.82 -0.44 12.19
C GLU A 175 -24.97 -1.61 12.72
N PRO A 176 -24.89 -1.80 14.05
CA PRO A 176 -24.10 -2.87 14.61
C PRO A 176 -24.68 -4.20 14.15
N SER A 177 -23.87 -4.93 13.38
CA SER A 177 -24.09 -6.36 13.12
C SER A 177 -24.35 -7.06 14.45
N ALA A 178 -25.48 -7.75 14.50
CA ALA A 178 -26.06 -8.37 15.67
C ALA A 178 -25.05 -9.16 16.52
N ALA A 179 -24.89 -8.75 17.78
CA ALA A 179 -24.53 -9.65 18.86
C ALA A 179 -25.81 -10.34 19.37
N PRO A 180 -25.76 -11.63 19.76
CA PRO A 180 -26.94 -12.36 20.18
C PRO A 180 -27.46 -11.88 21.55
N GLY A 181 -28.71 -11.41 21.56
CA GLY A 181 -29.68 -11.53 22.64
C GLY A 181 -29.23 -11.14 24.05
N GLN A 182 -29.41 -9.86 24.40
CA GLN A 182 -29.83 -9.51 25.77
C GLN A 182 -31.07 -8.63 25.69
N ASN A 183 -32.18 -9.22 26.14
CA ASN A 183 -33.49 -8.61 26.31
C ASN A 183 -33.40 -7.22 26.94
N GLN A 184 -33.80 -6.19 26.19
CA GLN A 184 -34.40 -5.00 26.78
C GLN A 184 -35.69 -4.71 26.02
N ALA A 185 -36.81 -5.08 26.65
CA ALA A 185 -38.13 -4.74 26.19
C ALA A 185 -38.35 -3.22 26.37
N PRO A 186 -39.01 -2.53 25.42
CA PRO A 186 -39.35 -1.12 25.57
C PRO A 186 -40.47 -0.93 26.60
N PRO A 187 -40.44 0.14 27.42
CA PRO A 187 -41.58 0.46 28.27
C PRO A 187 -42.78 0.90 27.42
N LEU A 188 -43.92 0.26 27.65
CA LEU A 188 -45.24 0.66 27.18
C LEU A 188 -45.75 1.84 28.02
N PHE A 189 -45.66 3.07 27.51
CA PHE A 189 -46.51 4.18 27.96
C PHE A 189 -47.00 5.00 26.75
N PRO A 190 -48.32 5.26 26.64
CA PRO A 190 -48.90 6.01 25.51
C PRO A 190 -48.75 7.54 25.64
N PRO A 191 -48.99 8.32 24.55
CA PRO A 191 -48.73 9.76 24.50
C PRO A 191 -49.95 10.66 24.81
N ALA A 192 -49.63 11.89 25.26
CA ALA A 192 -50.33 13.19 25.11
C ALA A 192 -51.69 13.48 25.81
N ALA A 193 -51.69 14.51 26.68
CA ALA A 193 -52.70 15.59 26.75
C ALA A 193 -52.17 16.83 27.55
N PRO A 194 -52.51 18.09 27.20
CA PRO A 194 -51.96 19.36 27.76
C PRO A 194 -52.82 19.99 28.91
N PRO A 195 -52.49 21.17 29.48
CA PRO A 195 -52.49 21.45 30.93
C PRO A 195 -53.77 22.10 31.48
N PRO A 196 -53.91 22.26 32.81
CA PRO A 196 -54.70 23.35 33.39
C PRO A 196 -53.80 24.49 33.87
N GLU A 197 -54.21 25.69 33.44
CA GLU A 197 -53.83 27.00 33.95
C GLU A 197 -53.91 27.10 35.48
N GLY A 198 -53.04 27.89 36.09
CA GLY A 198 -53.21 28.27 37.49
C GLY A 198 -52.00 28.97 38.12
N ALA A 199 -51.96 30.30 37.95
CA ALA A 199 -51.47 31.27 38.92
C ALA A 199 -50.03 31.12 39.48
N MET A 200 -49.12 32.01 39.08
CA MET A 200 -48.82 33.27 39.78
C MET A 200 -47.44 33.80 39.34
N LYS A 201 -47.38 35.12 39.10
CA LYS A 201 -46.22 35.91 38.67
C LYS A 201 -45.18 36.15 39.83
N PRO A 202 -44.02 36.78 39.56
CA PRO A 202 -42.71 36.54 40.17
C PRO A 202 -42.35 37.52 41.31
N PRO A 203 -41.11 37.45 41.83
CA PRO A 203 -40.24 38.64 41.79
C PRO A 203 -38.84 38.26 41.24
N GLU A 204 -38.35 38.91 40.19
CA GLU A 204 -37.72 40.24 40.18
C GLU A 204 -36.26 40.19 40.66
N GLU A 205 -35.39 40.49 39.70
CA GLU A 205 -33.92 40.58 39.68
C GLU A 205 -33.38 41.67 40.65
N PRO A 206 -32.06 41.81 40.92
CA PRO A 206 -31.14 42.33 39.89
C PRO A 206 -29.70 41.79 39.91
N ALA A 207 -29.16 41.68 38.68
CA ALA A 207 -27.85 42.16 38.23
C ALA A 207 -26.66 42.23 39.21
N ALA A 208 -25.60 41.49 38.87
CA ALA A 208 -24.23 42.00 38.83
C ALA A 208 -23.42 41.10 37.88
N ALA A 209 -23.22 41.51 36.64
CA ALA A 209 -22.09 42.33 36.21
C ALA A 209 -21.05 41.45 35.51
N MET A 210 -21.17 41.48 34.18
CA MET A 210 -20.06 41.30 33.24
C MET A 210 -18.93 42.28 33.60
N PRO A 211 -17.67 41.85 33.48
CA PRO A 211 -16.70 42.71 32.80
C PRO A 211 -16.24 42.07 31.47
N PRO A 212 -16.06 42.87 30.40
CA PRO A 212 -15.61 42.43 29.07
C PRO A 212 -14.06 42.49 28.98
N PRO A 213 -13.41 42.22 27.83
CA PRO A 213 -12.29 41.30 27.69
C PRO A 213 -10.91 41.98 27.73
N ALA A 214 -9.89 41.24 28.18
CA ALA A 214 -8.47 41.57 28.05
C ALA A 214 -7.72 40.23 27.85
N GLU A 215 -6.75 40.04 26.97
CA GLU A 215 -6.07 40.86 25.99
C GLU A 215 -5.26 39.83 25.18
N ALA A 216 -5.29 39.91 23.85
CA ALA A 216 -4.39 39.14 23.01
C ALA A 216 -2.97 39.73 23.12
N PRO A 217 -1.90 38.93 23.22
CA PRO A 217 -0.62 39.36 22.72
C PRO A 217 -0.54 38.95 21.24
N GLU A 218 -0.71 39.96 20.39
CA GLU A 218 -0.24 39.95 19.00
C GLU A 218 1.31 39.88 18.94
N PRO A 219 1.86 39.52 17.78
CA PRO A 219 3.14 38.84 17.63
C PRO A 219 4.33 39.80 17.76
N ASP A 220 5.42 39.31 18.36
CA ASP A 220 6.69 40.00 18.29
C ASP A 220 7.21 39.97 16.84
N ALA A 221 7.51 41.16 16.36
CA ALA A 221 7.96 41.45 15.03
C ALA A 221 9.44 41.08 14.90
N ALA A 222 9.72 40.01 14.17
CA ALA A 222 11.02 39.82 13.52
C ALA A 222 10.82 39.90 12.01
N ALA A 223 11.10 41.08 11.47
CA ALA A 223 11.22 41.35 10.04
C ALA A 223 12.32 40.47 9.40
N PRO A 224 12.20 40.19 8.09
CA PRO A 224 13.00 39.19 7.37
C PRO A 224 14.41 39.69 7.02
N PRO A 225 15.42 38.82 6.92
CA PRO A 225 16.57 39.11 6.07
C PRO A 225 16.29 38.66 4.64
N GLU A 226 16.07 39.64 3.76
CA GLU A 226 16.29 39.53 2.31
C GLU A 226 17.79 39.25 2.00
N PRO A 227 18.10 38.78 0.78
CA PRO A 227 19.23 37.88 0.49
C PRO A 227 20.54 38.63 0.16
N PRO A 228 21.71 37.98 0.24
CA PRO A 228 22.86 38.41 -0.54
C PRO A 228 22.87 37.77 -1.94
N VAL A 229 22.91 38.68 -2.89
CA VAL A 229 23.24 38.64 -4.31
C VAL A 229 24.38 37.68 -4.71
N SER A 230 24.23 37.15 -5.92
CA SER A 230 25.20 36.60 -6.90
C SER A 230 26.70 36.67 -6.59
N GLU A 231 27.36 35.51 -6.76
CA GLU A 231 28.55 35.22 -7.60
C GLU A 231 28.90 33.74 -7.26
N ALA A 232 29.17 32.78 -8.13
CA ALA A 232 29.84 32.80 -9.40
C ALA A 232 29.51 31.53 -10.22
N ARG A 233 29.40 31.72 -11.53
CA ARG A 233 29.55 30.70 -12.56
C ARG A 233 31.05 30.39 -12.72
N PRO A 234 31.44 29.12 -12.84
CA PRO A 234 32.22 28.69 -14.02
C PRO A 234 31.66 27.37 -14.57
N GLU A 235 31.14 27.40 -15.79
CA GLU A 235 31.77 26.81 -16.99
C GLU A 235 31.43 25.32 -17.21
N GLU A 236 30.67 25.15 -18.29
CA GLU A 236 30.36 23.92 -19.01
C GLU A 236 31.62 23.41 -19.76
N PRO A 237 31.78 22.09 -19.89
CA PRO A 237 31.99 21.53 -21.23
C PRO A 237 31.09 20.30 -21.50
N PRO A 238 30.96 19.88 -22.77
CA PRO A 238 29.66 19.53 -23.35
C PRO A 238 29.37 18.02 -23.40
N ALA A 239 28.07 17.74 -23.55
CA ALA A 239 27.47 16.65 -24.31
C ALA A 239 28.17 15.27 -24.30
N ALA A 240 27.62 14.35 -23.50
CA ALA A 240 27.64 12.92 -23.80
C ALA A 240 26.20 12.40 -23.76
N GLU A 241 25.83 11.77 -24.86
CA GLU A 241 24.48 11.37 -25.24
C GLU A 241 23.87 10.32 -24.30
N ASP A 242 22.55 10.43 -24.18
CA ASP A 242 21.63 9.57 -23.45
C ASP A 242 21.46 8.19 -24.13
N PRO A 243 21.78 7.06 -23.49
CA PRO A 243 21.53 5.73 -24.04
C PRO A 243 20.13 5.17 -23.69
N ALA A 244 19.12 6.00 -23.40
CA ALA A 244 17.78 5.52 -23.01
C ALA A 244 16.69 5.61 -24.12
N SER A 245 17.00 6.05 -25.34
CA SER A 245 16.00 6.19 -26.41
C SER A 245 15.86 5.00 -27.38
N ARG A 246 16.35 3.78 -27.03
CA ARG A 246 16.35 2.64 -27.97
C ARG A 246 15.43 1.46 -27.62
N SER A 247 14.48 1.60 -26.70
CA SER A 247 13.64 0.45 -26.28
C SER A 247 12.14 0.59 -26.52
N THR A 248 11.68 1.60 -27.26
CA THR A 248 10.24 1.78 -27.55
C THR A 248 9.86 1.72 -29.03
N GLN A 249 10.77 1.38 -29.94
CA GLN A 249 10.47 1.37 -31.39
C GLN A 249 10.27 -0.04 -32.01
N ASP A 250 10.55 -1.12 -31.27
CA ASP A 250 10.38 -2.50 -31.79
C ASP A 250 8.99 -3.12 -31.51
N GLN A 251 8.16 -2.53 -30.66
CA GLN A 251 6.84 -3.12 -30.31
C GLN A 251 5.66 -2.60 -31.14
N ASP A 252 5.77 -1.42 -31.77
CA ASP A 252 4.69 -0.90 -32.62
C ASP A 252 4.72 -1.49 -34.05
N THR A 253 5.87 -1.97 -34.53
CA THR A 253 5.98 -2.53 -35.89
C THR A 253 5.39 -3.93 -36.04
N ASP A 254 5.28 -4.69 -34.95
CA ASP A 254 4.77 -6.08 -34.98
C ASP A 254 3.24 -6.09 -35.11
N LYS A 255 2.57 -5.15 -34.43
CA LYS A 255 1.10 -5.08 -34.37
C LYS A 255 0.45 -4.58 -35.66
N ASP A 256 1.13 -3.69 -36.39
CA ASP A 256 0.66 -3.24 -37.71
C ASP A 256 0.87 -4.30 -38.79
N LYS A 257 1.88 -5.18 -38.63
CA LYS A 257 2.15 -6.27 -39.58
C LYS A 257 1.11 -7.39 -39.47
N ASP A 258 0.75 -7.79 -38.26
CA ASP A 258 -0.29 -8.81 -38.04
C ASP A 258 -1.66 -8.38 -38.58
N LYS A 259 -1.98 -7.09 -38.49
CA LYS A 259 -3.24 -6.54 -39.01
C LYS A 259 -3.25 -6.51 -40.55
N ALA A 260 -2.11 -6.19 -41.17
CA ALA A 260 -2.00 -6.18 -42.63
C ALA A 260 -2.07 -7.60 -43.22
N GLU A 261 -1.46 -8.60 -42.56
CA GLU A 261 -1.53 -9.99 -43.01
C GLU A 261 -2.95 -10.58 -42.88
N ALA A 262 -3.70 -10.20 -41.84
CA ALA A 262 -5.10 -10.61 -41.67
C ALA A 262 -6.03 -10.03 -42.76
N GLU A 263 -5.87 -8.75 -43.12
CA GLU A 263 -6.66 -8.14 -44.20
C GLU A 263 -6.29 -8.68 -45.59
N GLU A 264 -5.03 -9.08 -45.80
CA GLU A 264 -4.62 -9.71 -47.06
C GLU A 264 -5.13 -11.15 -47.19
N GLU A 265 -5.19 -11.91 -46.09
CA GLU A 265 -5.76 -13.27 -46.11
C GLU A 265 -7.27 -13.24 -46.39
N GLU A 266 -8.00 -12.27 -45.84
CA GLU A 266 -9.43 -12.09 -46.09
C GLU A 266 -9.71 -11.73 -47.56
N ARG A 267 -8.93 -10.80 -48.14
CA ARG A 267 -9.03 -10.47 -49.58
C ARG A 267 -8.74 -11.68 -50.48
N ARG A 268 -7.75 -12.50 -50.12
CA ARG A 268 -7.42 -13.74 -50.84
C ARG A 268 -8.47 -14.83 -50.68
N ARG A 269 -9.30 -14.82 -49.63
CA ARG A 269 -10.45 -15.73 -49.48
C ARG A 269 -11.62 -15.27 -50.34
N ASP A 270 -11.90 -13.98 -50.37
CA ASP A 270 -12.96 -13.41 -51.21
C ASP A 270 -12.70 -13.61 -52.71
N GLU A 271 -11.44 -13.44 -53.14
CA GLU A 271 -11.09 -13.65 -54.55
C GLU A 271 -11.22 -15.13 -54.97
N ARG A 272 -10.89 -16.07 -54.08
CA ARG A 272 -11.11 -17.51 -54.32
C ARG A 272 -12.60 -17.87 -54.41
N GLN A 273 -13.44 -17.29 -53.55
CA GLN A 273 -14.89 -17.51 -53.64
C GLN A 273 -15.47 -16.94 -54.94
N ARG A 274 -14.93 -15.82 -55.43
CA ARG A 274 -15.33 -15.22 -56.71
C ARG A 274 -14.97 -16.09 -57.91
N ASP A 275 -13.79 -16.70 -57.89
CA ASP A 275 -13.34 -17.61 -58.94
C ASP A 275 -14.07 -18.95 -58.93
N GLU A 276 -14.44 -19.47 -57.75
CA GLU A 276 -15.33 -20.63 -57.64
C GLU A 276 -16.75 -20.32 -58.15
N GLY A 277 -17.25 -19.10 -57.91
CA GLY A 277 -18.52 -18.63 -58.45
C GLY A 277 -18.55 -18.58 -59.97
N ARG A 278 -17.45 -18.17 -60.63
CA ARG A 278 -17.31 -18.18 -62.09
C ARG A 278 -17.21 -19.59 -62.69
N ARG A 279 -16.63 -20.54 -61.96
CA ARG A 279 -16.47 -21.93 -62.45
C ARG A 279 -17.80 -22.68 -62.50
N ASN A 280 -18.80 -22.25 -61.71
CA ASN A 280 -20.13 -22.87 -61.65
C ASN A 280 -21.19 -22.16 -62.50
N GLU A 281 -20.81 -21.23 -63.38
CA GLU A 281 -21.77 -20.59 -64.28
C GLU A 281 -22.08 -21.54 -65.46
N PRO A 282 -23.33 -22.01 -65.64
CA PRO A 282 -23.66 -22.91 -66.73
C PRO A 282 -23.54 -22.15 -68.04
N ARG A 283 -22.62 -22.62 -68.89
CA ARG A 283 -22.37 -22.13 -70.26
C ARG A 283 -23.71 -22.14 -71.01
N ARG A 284 -24.38 -20.98 -71.10
CA ARG A 284 -25.58 -20.81 -71.92
C ARG A 284 -25.18 -20.91 -73.38
N GLU A 285 -25.23 -22.12 -73.93
CA GLU A 285 -25.20 -22.36 -75.37
C GLU A 285 -26.46 -21.79 -76.02
N ARG A 286 -26.24 -21.10 -77.13
CA ARG A 286 -27.26 -20.69 -78.10
C ARG A 286 -27.50 -21.82 -79.08
#